data_AF-A0A820EFY6-F1
#
_entry.id   AF-A0A820EFY6-F1
#
_cell.length_a   1.000
_cell.length_b   1.000
_cell.length_c   1.000
_cell.angle_alpha   90.00
_cell.angle_beta   90.00
_cell.angle_gamma   90.00
#
_symmetry.space_group_name_H-M   'P 1'
#
loop_
_entity.id
_entity.type
_entity.pdbx_description
1 polymer ?
#
loop_
_entity_poly.entity_id
_entity_poly.type
_entity_poly.pdbx_seq_one_letter_code
_entity_poly.pdbx_strand_id
1 'polypeptide(L)'
;TQRDLLPDDPFEAALVMYAESLVRAENQPQQTITNHINDSMMMMDLTRDATSQIIENLPELDLEAHYIDPITSNDPEVQKLLRMLPDAGDRLKWTYGVEAFQQWCTQRNRSILYPSTATTPEDEAIAKQYLIKSDLLSYANGDELQHVMDVFIREVRRPTGHQYLPESIYYLCLGIQFYLNLNNRQIDLFDPLYAEFNSTLNKILVNYLPRVLTDSNTYVSLIDEDLLYDVHQLGTLTPWSLLTTLIYTNTKYFNLKTVESHMAISFANFGKYSQWVRLLTSTPQGQQMNYLRFYAHNPDLKSLANSPTVYEITEQINDPIRCPIKQYDFYVSKCPEQVRGTADVFYLRPITGQILESSLWFSNEPLSATIIDYILNRLKFLPDFYKQTKPVETNSSSAGNNATTSQSTAASTSIS
;
A
#
# COMPACT_ATOMS: atom_id res chain seq x y z
N THR A 1 10.01 12.18 26.27
CA THR A 1 8.64 12.73 26.19
C THR A 1 8.27 12.73 24.73
N GLN A 2 7.06 12.35 24.31
CA GLN A 2 6.69 12.11 22.89
C GLN A 2 6.94 13.27 21.89
N ARG A 3 7.39 14.43 22.39
CA ARG A 3 7.90 15.57 21.62
C ARG A 3 9.17 15.27 20.80
N ASP A 4 9.92 14.22 21.13
CA ASP A 4 11.17 13.85 20.43
C ASP A 4 10.94 13.07 19.11
N LEU A 5 9.70 12.99 18.60
CA LEU A 5 9.33 12.23 17.39
C LEU A 5 8.75 13.08 16.25
N LEU A 6 8.56 14.37 16.46
CA LEU A 6 8.19 15.27 15.37
C LEU A 6 9.44 15.59 14.55
N PRO A 7 9.36 15.50 13.21
CA PRO A 7 10.43 15.95 12.33
C PRO A 7 10.83 17.41 12.60
N ASP A 8 12.12 17.71 12.55
CA ASP A 8 12.63 19.09 12.63
C ASP A 8 12.28 19.91 11.37
N ASP A 9 11.88 19.24 10.28
CA ASP A 9 11.40 19.88 9.06
C ASP A 9 9.93 20.33 9.26
N PRO A 10 9.61 21.64 9.16
CA PRO A 10 8.27 22.16 9.42
C PRO A 10 7.19 21.55 8.52
N PHE A 11 7.53 21.24 7.27
CA PHE A 11 6.60 20.64 6.33
C PHE A 11 6.32 19.16 6.67
N GLU A 12 7.35 18.39 6.95
CA GLU A 12 7.20 17.01 7.42
C GLU A 12 6.43 16.95 8.76
N ALA A 13 6.71 17.86 9.69
CA ALA A 13 5.95 18.01 10.93
C ALA A 13 4.47 18.32 10.66
N ALA A 14 4.18 19.22 9.71
CA ALA A 14 2.81 19.54 9.31
C ALA A 14 2.05 18.32 8.75
N LEU A 15 2.68 17.55 7.86
CA LEU A 15 2.11 16.31 7.32
C LEU A 15 1.81 15.30 8.42
N VAL A 16 2.74 15.14 9.36
CA VAL A 16 2.58 14.25 10.52
C VAL A 16 1.40 14.69 11.38
N MET A 17 1.33 15.96 11.70
CA MET A 17 0.27 16.52 12.53
C MET A 17 -1.09 16.42 11.83
N TYR A 18 -1.13 16.57 10.51
CA TYR A 18 -2.34 16.33 9.71
C TYR A 18 -2.78 14.87 9.80
N ALA A 19 -1.87 13.91 9.60
CA ALA A 19 -2.17 12.48 9.73
C ALA A 19 -2.68 12.12 11.14
N GLU A 20 -2.05 12.65 12.19
CA GLU A 20 -2.55 12.46 13.56
C GLU A 20 -3.97 13.05 13.75
N SER A 21 -4.26 14.20 13.13
CA SER A 21 -5.57 14.85 13.24
C SER A 21 -6.69 14.04 12.58
N LEU A 22 -6.42 13.41 11.44
CA LEU A 22 -7.36 12.51 10.76
C LEU A 22 -7.68 11.30 11.65
N VAL A 23 -6.65 10.67 12.22
CA VAL A 23 -6.82 9.52 13.13
C VAL A 23 -7.60 9.91 14.39
N ARG A 24 -7.36 11.10 14.95
CA ARG A 24 -8.14 11.59 16.10
C ARG A 24 -9.60 11.87 15.73
N ALA A 25 -9.88 12.35 14.52
CA ALA A 25 -11.25 12.60 14.06
C ALA A 25 -12.03 11.29 13.84
N GLU A 26 -11.41 10.25 13.29
CA GLU A 26 -12.02 8.93 13.12
C GLU A 26 -12.36 8.25 14.45
N ASN A 27 -11.56 8.49 15.49
CA ASN A 27 -11.75 7.90 16.82
C ASN A 27 -12.73 8.67 17.71
N GLN A 28 -13.30 9.80 17.26
CA GLN A 28 -14.37 10.47 17.99
C GLN A 28 -15.71 9.75 17.75
N PRO A 29 -16.53 9.50 18.78
CA PRO A 29 -17.85 8.92 18.58
C PRO A 29 -18.67 9.87 17.69
N GLN A 30 -19.12 9.37 16.53
CA GLN A 30 -20.01 10.10 15.64
C GLN A 30 -21.23 10.58 16.42
N GLN A 31 -21.24 11.85 16.83
CA GLN A 31 -22.47 12.52 17.19
C GLN A 31 -23.26 12.67 15.89
N THR A 32 -24.46 12.11 15.91
CA THR A 32 -25.43 12.18 14.82
C THR A 32 -25.69 13.64 14.45
N ILE A 33 -25.02 14.14 13.41
CA ILE A 33 -25.40 15.40 12.76
C ILE A 33 -26.24 15.02 11.53
N THR A 34 -27.55 14.99 11.75
CA THR A 34 -28.56 15.16 10.70
C THR A 34 -28.46 16.58 10.11
N ASN A 35 -28.56 16.67 8.78
CA ASN A 35 -28.72 17.86 7.91
C ASN A 35 -27.38 18.54 7.52
N HIS A 36 -27.06 18.87 6.26
CA HIS A 36 -27.84 19.03 5.03
C HIS A 36 -27.12 18.38 3.84
N ILE A 37 -27.86 17.59 3.08
CA ILE A 37 -27.54 17.24 1.71
C ILE A 37 -27.92 18.47 0.87
N ASN A 38 -26.94 19.14 0.27
CA ASN A 38 -26.97 19.65 -1.10
C ASN A 38 -25.66 20.38 -1.42
N ASP A 39 -25.25 20.24 -2.67
CA ASP A 39 -24.18 20.97 -3.37
C ASP A 39 -22.75 20.41 -3.23
N SER A 40 -22.43 19.39 -4.02
CA SER A 40 -21.64 19.61 -5.25
C SER A 40 -21.35 18.27 -5.92
N MET A 41 -22.32 17.80 -6.71
CA MET A 41 -22.11 16.80 -7.75
C MET A 41 -21.93 17.58 -9.05
N MET A 42 -20.71 17.97 -9.35
CA MET A 42 -20.30 18.45 -10.67
C MET A 42 -19.00 17.74 -11.03
N MET A 43 -19.17 16.62 -11.73
CA MET A 43 -18.16 16.06 -12.61
C MET A 43 -17.69 17.19 -13.53
N MET A 44 -16.38 17.46 -13.57
CA MET A 44 -15.80 18.28 -14.62
C MET A 44 -14.70 17.47 -15.30
N ASP A 45 -15.09 16.88 -16.43
CA ASP A 45 -14.23 16.71 -17.59
C ASP A 45 -13.44 18.00 -17.80
N LEU A 46 -12.11 17.96 -17.60
CA LEU A 46 -11.23 19.01 -18.09
C LEU A 46 -10.06 18.40 -18.86
N THR A 47 -10.19 18.57 -20.17
CA THR A 47 -9.26 18.33 -21.26
C THR A 47 -7.88 18.97 -21.04
N ARG A 48 -6.86 18.11 -20.95
CA ARG A 48 -5.57 18.04 -21.67
C ARG A 48 -4.69 19.29 -21.99
N ASP A 49 -5.05 20.54 -21.70
CA ASP A 49 -4.25 21.70 -22.19
C ASP A 49 -3.74 22.71 -21.15
N ALA A 50 -3.77 22.39 -19.85
CA ALA A 50 -3.36 23.36 -18.81
C ALA A 50 -2.02 23.09 -18.10
N THR A 51 -1.30 21.99 -18.40
CA THR A 51 -0.07 21.63 -17.66
C THR A 51 1.21 22.30 -18.17
N SER A 52 1.18 23.03 -19.28
CA SER A 52 2.40 23.61 -19.89
C SER A 52 2.64 25.10 -19.58
N GLN A 53 1.78 25.77 -18.80
CA GLN A 53 1.91 27.24 -18.54
C GLN A 53 2.09 27.64 -17.07
N ILE A 54 2.17 26.68 -16.14
CA ILE A 54 2.29 26.99 -14.70
C ILE A 54 3.75 26.93 -14.20
N ILE A 55 4.69 26.39 -14.98
CA ILE A 55 6.09 26.20 -14.55
C ILE A 55 6.92 27.50 -14.59
N GLU A 56 6.52 28.53 -15.33
CA GLU A 56 7.35 29.74 -15.52
C GLU A 56 7.15 30.87 -14.50
N ASN A 57 6.19 30.79 -13.56
CA ASN A 57 5.91 31.89 -12.61
C ASN A 57 5.68 31.42 -11.17
N LEU A 58 6.55 30.56 -10.64
CA LEU A 58 6.64 30.36 -9.19
C LEU A 58 7.39 31.55 -8.56
N PRO A 59 6.82 32.29 -7.59
CA PRO A 59 7.61 33.22 -6.80
C PRO A 59 8.65 32.42 -6.01
N GLU A 60 9.90 32.90 -5.95
CA GLU A 60 10.93 32.37 -5.05
C GLU A 60 10.39 32.42 -3.61
N LEU A 61 9.90 31.28 -3.12
CA LEU A 61 9.56 31.11 -1.71
C LEU A 61 10.87 30.95 -0.96
N ASP A 62 11.31 32.04 -0.32
CA ASP A 62 12.44 32.08 0.59
C ASP A 62 12.15 31.23 1.84
N LEU A 63 12.45 29.94 1.74
CA LEU A 63 12.26 28.92 2.79
C LEU A 63 13.18 29.11 4.00
N GLU A 64 14.12 30.07 3.97
CA GLU A 64 15.08 30.30 5.08
C GLU A 64 14.49 31.11 6.25
N ALA A 65 13.35 31.79 6.09
CA ALA A 65 13.02 32.88 6.99
C ALA A 65 12.04 32.59 8.16
N HIS A 66 11.30 31.48 8.23
CA HIS A 66 10.22 31.35 9.23
C HIS A 66 10.39 30.12 10.14
N TYR A 67 11.06 30.36 11.26
CA TYR A 67 11.12 29.51 12.45
C TYR A 67 9.71 29.41 13.05
N ILE A 68 9.07 28.22 13.01
CA ILE A 68 7.74 27.98 13.59
C ILE A 68 7.87 26.94 14.71
N ASP A 69 7.54 27.34 15.94
CA ASP A 69 7.50 26.46 17.11
C ASP A 69 6.33 25.45 17.01
N PRO A 70 6.54 24.16 17.35
CA PRO A 70 5.61 23.07 17.10
C PRO A 70 4.54 22.97 18.19
N ILE A 71 3.51 23.82 18.13
CA ILE A 71 2.29 23.64 18.94
C ILE A 71 1.05 23.94 18.07
N THR A 72 0.24 22.91 17.87
CA THR A 72 -1.11 22.84 17.26
C THR A 72 -1.23 22.77 15.74
N SER A 73 -1.87 21.70 15.25
CA SER A 73 -2.20 21.42 13.84
C SER A 73 -3.23 22.39 13.23
N ASN A 74 -3.50 23.48 13.93
CA ASN A 74 -4.42 24.55 13.56
C ASN A 74 -3.66 25.86 13.25
N ASP A 75 -2.33 25.82 13.12
CA ASP A 75 -1.58 26.99 12.68
C ASP A 75 -2.12 27.45 11.30
N PRO A 76 -2.73 28.64 11.22
CA PRO A 76 -3.30 29.16 9.99
C PRO A 76 -2.27 29.28 8.87
N GLU A 77 -0.98 29.49 9.19
CA GLU A 77 0.07 29.63 8.19
C GLU A 77 0.44 28.29 7.56
N VAL A 78 0.53 27.22 8.35
CA VAL A 78 0.79 25.86 7.87
C VAL A 78 -0.37 25.34 7.02
N GLN A 79 -1.61 25.56 7.49
CA GLN A 79 -2.81 25.22 6.71
C GLN A 79 -2.93 26.05 5.43
N LYS A 80 -2.50 27.31 5.46
CA LYS A 80 -2.42 28.15 4.26
C LYS A 80 -1.35 27.63 3.28
N LEU A 81 -0.17 27.26 3.75
CA LEU A 81 0.90 26.67 2.94
C LEU A 81 0.44 25.39 2.23
N LEU A 82 -0.16 24.44 2.96
CA LEU A 82 -0.69 23.20 2.38
C LEU A 82 -1.82 23.44 1.37
N ARG A 83 -2.62 24.50 1.55
CA ARG A 83 -3.70 24.89 0.60
C ARG A 83 -3.20 25.62 -0.64
N MET A 84 -1.98 26.17 -0.58
CA MET A 84 -1.38 26.88 -1.71
C MET A 84 -0.64 25.93 -2.66
N LEU A 85 -0.41 24.67 -2.26
CA LEU A 85 0.20 23.68 -3.14
C LEU A 85 -0.74 23.28 -4.30
N PRO A 86 -0.20 23.00 -5.49
CA PRO A 86 -0.97 22.47 -6.61
C PRO A 86 -1.78 21.21 -6.27
N ASP A 87 -1.29 20.43 -5.31
CA ASP A 87 -1.86 19.16 -4.84
C ASP A 87 -2.67 19.31 -3.54
N ALA A 88 -3.12 20.52 -3.21
CA ALA A 88 -3.89 20.80 -2.01
C ALA A 88 -5.14 19.89 -1.86
N GLY A 89 -5.77 19.53 -2.99
CA GLY A 89 -6.92 18.61 -3.03
C GLY A 89 -6.57 17.13 -2.99
N ASP A 90 -5.31 16.76 -3.21
CA ASP A 90 -4.86 15.37 -3.25
C ASP A 90 -4.56 14.86 -1.83
N ARG A 91 -4.77 13.56 -1.59
CA ARG A 91 -4.37 12.91 -0.33
C ARG A 91 -2.86 12.91 -0.15
N LEU A 92 -2.15 12.59 -1.23
CA LEU A 92 -0.70 12.64 -1.30
C LEU A 92 -0.25 14.03 -1.76
N LYS A 93 0.59 14.68 -0.95
CA LYS A 93 1.27 15.92 -1.34
C LYS A 93 2.48 15.58 -2.22
N TRP A 94 2.19 15.16 -3.45
CA TRP A 94 3.18 14.64 -4.39
C TRP A 94 4.20 15.70 -4.83
N THR A 95 3.84 16.98 -4.81
CA THR A 95 4.73 18.10 -5.14
C THR A 95 5.95 18.12 -4.23
N TYR A 96 5.79 17.74 -2.96
CA TYR A 96 6.90 17.62 -2.01
C TYR A 96 7.98 16.64 -2.48
N GLY A 97 7.58 15.50 -3.04
CA GLY A 97 8.49 14.51 -3.63
C GLY A 97 9.29 15.08 -4.81
N VAL A 98 8.58 15.75 -5.71
CA VAL A 98 9.16 16.33 -6.94
C VAL A 98 10.08 17.51 -6.62
N GLU A 99 9.69 18.40 -5.71
CA GLU A 99 10.48 19.54 -5.28
C GLU A 99 11.75 19.09 -4.55
N ALA A 100 11.66 18.10 -3.65
CA ALA A 100 12.83 17.53 -2.99
C ALA A 100 13.83 16.96 -4.01
N PHE A 101 13.34 16.29 -5.05
CA PHE A 101 14.19 15.81 -6.15
C PHE A 101 14.86 16.96 -6.92
N GLN A 102 14.11 18.00 -7.28
CA GLN A 102 14.64 19.16 -8.00
C GLN A 102 15.67 19.95 -7.18
N GLN A 103 15.41 20.15 -5.89
CA GLN A 103 16.34 20.81 -4.96
C GLN A 103 17.62 19.98 -4.81
N TRP A 104 17.51 18.66 -4.62
CA TRP A 104 18.66 17.77 -4.57
C TRP A 104 19.48 17.82 -5.88
N CYS A 105 18.82 17.77 -7.05
CA CYS A 105 19.50 17.91 -8.35
C CYS A 105 20.27 19.22 -8.43
N THR A 106 19.67 20.33 -8.00
CA THR A 106 20.31 21.66 -8.00
C THR A 106 21.56 21.67 -7.12
N GLN A 107 21.47 21.14 -5.89
CA GLN A 107 22.59 21.09 -4.95
C GLN A 107 23.72 20.17 -5.44
N ARG A 108 23.37 19.02 -6.00
CA ARG A 108 24.34 18.07 -6.53
C ARG A 108 25.03 18.60 -7.77
N ASN A 109 24.28 19.19 -8.70
CA ASN A 109 24.83 19.82 -9.90
C ASN A 109 25.76 21.00 -9.56
N ARG A 110 25.41 21.80 -8.54
CA ARG A 110 26.31 22.85 -8.02
C ARG A 110 27.63 22.26 -7.52
N SER A 111 27.58 21.14 -6.81
CA SER A 111 28.77 20.45 -6.30
C SER A 111 29.62 19.83 -7.41
N ILE A 112 29.00 19.40 -8.52
CA ILE A 112 29.68 18.88 -9.72
C ILE A 112 30.37 20.02 -10.50
N LEU A 113 29.72 21.17 -10.67
CA LEU A 113 30.23 22.30 -11.45
C LEU A 113 31.32 23.09 -10.72
N TYR A 114 31.18 23.22 -9.39
CA TYR A 114 32.07 24.02 -8.56
C TYR A 114 32.68 23.17 -7.43
N PRO A 115 33.48 22.14 -7.76
CA PRO A 115 34.18 21.36 -6.74
C PRO A 115 35.17 22.26 -5.99
N SER A 116 35.51 21.90 -4.75
CA SER A 116 36.39 22.73 -3.89
C SER A 116 37.82 22.91 -4.42
N THR A 117 38.18 22.26 -5.52
CA THR A 117 39.47 22.36 -6.22
C THR A 117 39.31 23.16 -7.51
N ALA A 118 40.26 24.06 -7.81
CA ALA A 118 40.23 24.86 -9.04
C ALA A 118 40.17 23.96 -10.30
N THR A 119 39.09 24.10 -11.08
CA THR A 119 38.82 23.37 -12.32
C THR A 119 39.26 24.18 -13.55
N THR A 120 39.80 23.51 -14.56
CA THR A 120 40.06 24.12 -15.87
C THR A 120 38.77 24.18 -16.71
N PRO A 121 38.71 25.01 -17.78
CA PRO A 121 37.56 25.04 -18.68
C PRO A 121 37.24 23.69 -19.35
N GLU A 122 38.26 22.83 -19.54
CA GLU A 122 38.08 21.47 -20.06
C GLU A 122 37.41 20.56 -19.02
N ASP A 123 37.81 20.66 -17.74
CA ASP A 123 37.18 19.91 -16.64
C ASP A 123 35.71 20.32 -16.45
N GLU A 124 35.40 21.61 -16.60
CA GLU A 124 34.02 22.12 -16.52
C GLU A 124 33.15 21.57 -17.66
N ALA A 125 33.70 21.47 -18.87
CA ALA A 125 32.99 20.91 -20.02
C ALA A 125 32.71 19.40 -19.85
N ILE A 126 33.63 18.67 -19.23
CA ILE A 126 33.44 17.25 -18.87
C ILE A 126 32.40 17.14 -17.75
N ALA A 127 32.49 17.95 -16.70
CA ALA A 127 31.54 17.93 -15.58
C ALA A 127 30.09 18.20 -16.02
N LYS A 128 29.88 19.08 -17.01
CA LYS A 128 28.56 19.35 -17.60
C LYS A 128 27.89 18.12 -18.23
N GLN A 129 28.65 17.11 -18.64
CA GLN A 129 28.11 15.86 -19.20
C GLN A 129 27.50 14.93 -18.14
N TYR A 130 27.87 15.13 -16.86
CA TYR A 130 27.41 14.32 -15.73
C TYR A 130 26.35 15.02 -14.89
N LEU A 131 25.80 16.14 -15.37
CA LEU A 131 24.74 16.84 -14.68
C LEU A 131 23.47 16.00 -14.66
N ILE A 132 22.82 16.01 -13.51
CA ILE A 132 21.57 15.32 -13.28
C ILE A 132 20.44 16.19 -13.82
N LYS A 133 19.56 15.57 -14.61
CA LYS A 133 18.37 16.25 -15.13
C LYS A 133 17.38 16.43 -13.98
N SER A 134 16.95 17.66 -13.74
CA SER A 134 15.97 18.00 -12.70
C SER A 134 14.54 17.59 -13.09
N ASP A 135 14.26 17.50 -14.39
CA ASP A 135 12.97 17.03 -14.89
C ASP A 135 12.91 15.50 -14.92
N LEU A 136 12.10 14.92 -14.03
CA LEU A 136 11.85 13.49 -13.94
C LEU A 136 11.27 12.89 -15.24
N LEU A 137 10.53 13.68 -16.03
CA LEU A 137 9.92 13.22 -17.27
C LEU A 137 10.94 13.09 -18.42
N SER A 138 12.07 13.78 -18.31
CA SER A 138 13.15 13.75 -19.30
C SER A 138 13.94 12.42 -19.33
N TYR A 139 13.82 11.61 -18.27
CA TYR A 139 14.43 10.28 -18.21
C TYR A 139 13.62 9.29 -19.05
N ALA A 140 13.97 9.15 -20.33
CA ALA A 140 13.26 8.27 -21.26
C ALA A 140 13.42 6.78 -20.90
N ASN A 141 14.60 6.39 -20.40
CA ASN A 141 14.95 5.02 -20.01
C ASN A 141 14.68 4.78 -18.51
N GLY A 142 13.96 3.70 -18.20
CA GLY A 142 13.72 3.27 -16.81
C GLY A 142 15.00 2.97 -16.03
N ASP A 143 16.05 2.45 -16.68
CA ASP A 143 17.32 2.17 -16.01
C ASP A 143 18.05 3.46 -15.58
N GLU A 144 17.96 4.50 -16.41
CA GLU A 144 18.53 5.82 -16.10
C GLU A 144 17.76 6.45 -14.92
N LEU A 145 16.42 6.34 -14.94
CA LEU A 145 15.57 6.80 -13.86
C LEU A 145 15.85 6.03 -12.55
N GLN A 146 15.98 4.70 -12.61
CA GLN A 146 16.35 3.90 -11.44
C GLN A 146 17.67 4.38 -10.84
N HIS A 147 18.69 4.56 -11.69
CA HIS A 147 20.02 4.93 -11.22
C HIS A 147 19.99 6.29 -10.50
N VAL A 148 19.35 7.31 -11.08
CA VAL A 148 19.24 8.61 -10.42
C VAL A 148 18.42 8.52 -9.13
N MET A 149 17.34 7.73 -9.12
CA MET A 149 16.50 7.54 -7.93
C MET A 149 17.26 6.82 -6.80
N ASP A 150 18.10 5.84 -7.13
CA ASP A 150 18.97 5.13 -6.17
C ASP A 150 19.95 6.09 -5.47
N VAL A 151 20.57 7.00 -6.23
CA VAL A 151 21.46 8.02 -5.67
C VAL A 151 20.67 9.06 -4.86
N PHE A 152 19.53 9.51 -5.39
CA PHE A 152 18.65 10.47 -4.73
C PHE A 152 18.28 10.02 -3.32
N ILE A 153 17.75 8.81 -3.14
CA ILE A 153 17.28 8.35 -1.80
C ILE A 153 18.42 8.17 -0.78
N ARG A 154 19.68 8.00 -1.22
CA ARG A 154 20.84 7.93 -0.32
C ARG A 154 21.29 9.32 0.15
N GLU A 155 21.11 10.32 -0.69
CA GLU A 155 21.73 11.62 -0.52
C GLU A 155 20.76 12.73 -0.17
N VAL A 156 19.48 12.56 -0.46
CA VAL A 156 18.46 13.56 -0.15
C VAL A 156 18.47 13.86 1.35
N ARG A 157 18.44 15.16 1.66
CA ARG A 157 18.44 15.69 3.03
C ARG A 157 17.33 16.71 3.15
N ARG A 158 16.83 16.87 4.37
CA ARG A 158 15.93 17.96 4.73
C ARG A 158 16.59 19.30 4.41
N PRO A 159 15.81 20.39 4.22
CA PRO A 159 16.35 21.75 4.11
C PRO A 159 17.31 22.10 5.27
N THR A 160 17.07 21.55 6.46
CA THR A 160 17.93 21.68 7.65
C THR A 160 19.29 20.95 7.55
N GLY A 161 19.50 20.15 6.50
CA GLY A 161 20.69 19.31 6.30
C GLY A 161 20.63 17.93 6.99
N HIS A 162 19.64 17.69 7.85
CA HIS A 162 19.45 16.40 8.51
C HIS A 162 18.94 15.31 7.55
N GLN A 163 19.15 14.04 7.91
CA GLN A 163 18.61 12.91 7.16
C GLN A 163 17.09 12.84 7.31
N TYR A 164 16.40 12.49 6.23
CA TYR A 164 14.98 12.17 6.28
C TYR A 164 14.73 10.88 7.07
N LEU A 165 13.57 10.81 7.74
CA LEU A 165 13.09 9.55 8.30
C LEU A 165 12.76 8.54 7.20
N PRO A 166 12.83 7.22 7.46
CA PRO A 166 12.51 6.20 6.47
C PRO A 166 11.12 6.37 5.83
N GLU A 167 10.13 6.74 6.65
CA GLU A 167 8.76 7.03 6.20
C GLU A 167 8.69 8.16 5.20
N SER A 168 9.45 9.23 5.46
CA SER A 168 9.47 10.44 4.65
C SER A 168 10.17 10.16 3.32
N ILE A 169 11.25 9.38 3.32
CA ILE A 169 11.88 8.90 2.08
C ILE A 169 10.88 8.09 1.24
N TYR A 170 10.12 7.18 1.86
CA TYR A 170 9.11 6.42 1.15
C TYR A 170 8.00 7.33 0.60
N TYR A 171 7.54 8.31 1.39
CA TYR A 171 6.55 9.29 0.98
C TYR A 171 7.00 10.13 -0.22
N LEU A 172 8.26 10.59 -0.24
CA LEU A 172 8.86 11.29 -1.38
C LEU A 172 8.86 10.41 -2.65
N CYS A 173 9.22 9.13 -2.51
CA CYS A 173 9.20 8.18 -3.63
C CYS A 173 7.78 7.94 -4.16
N LEU A 174 6.78 7.85 -3.27
CA LEU A 174 5.37 7.75 -3.66
C LEU A 174 4.89 9.01 -4.37
N GLY A 175 5.30 10.20 -3.92
CA GLY A 175 5.02 11.48 -4.59
C GLY A 175 5.57 11.52 -6.01
N ILE A 176 6.82 11.09 -6.19
CA ILE A 176 7.45 10.98 -7.52
C ILE A 176 6.71 9.97 -8.39
N GLN A 177 6.36 8.79 -7.87
CA GLN A 177 5.58 7.79 -8.61
C GLN A 177 4.21 8.34 -9.05
N PHE A 178 3.53 9.05 -8.16
CA PHE A 178 2.24 9.69 -8.47
C PHE A 178 2.39 10.72 -9.59
N TYR A 179 3.42 11.57 -9.53
CA TYR A 179 3.73 12.53 -10.58
C TYR A 179 4.01 11.86 -11.94
N LEU A 180 4.76 10.74 -11.95
CA LEU A 180 4.98 9.95 -13.16
C LEU A 180 3.67 9.41 -13.73
N ASN A 181 2.79 8.88 -12.87
CA ASN A 181 1.47 8.38 -13.26
C ASN A 181 0.58 9.48 -13.85
N LEU A 182 0.50 10.65 -13.21
CA LEU A 182 -0.26 11.81 -13.68
C LEU A 182 0.15 12.23 -15.10
N ASN A 183 1.45 12.13 -15.39
CA ASN A 183 2.01 12.45 -16.70
C ASN A 183 2.04 11.24 -17.67
N ASN A 184 1.27 10.19 -17.38
CA ASN A 184 1.11 8.99 -18.19
C ASN A 184 2.42 8.23 -18.47
N ARG A 185 3.43 8.36 -17.60
CA ARG A 185 4.65 7.56 -17.69
C ARG A 185 4.37 6.17 -17.15
N GLN A 186 4.49 5.16 -18.00
CA GLN A 186 4.26 3.74 -17.67
C GLN A 186 5.50 3.12 -17.00
N ILE A 187 6.06 3.79 -15.99
CA ILE A 187 7.19 3.30 -15.19
C ILE A 187 6.71 3.19 -13.74
N ASP A 188 6.86 2.01 -13.16
CA ASP A 188 6.62 1.77 -11.73
C ASP A 188 7.97 1.60 -11.03
N LEU A 189 8.41 2.63 -10.31
CA LEU A 189 9.70 2.65 -9.58
C LEU A 189 9.84 1.48 -8.61
N PHE A 190 8.74 0.96 -8.11
CA PHE A 190 8.73 -0.11 -7.13
C PHE A 190 8.62 -1.51 -7.74
N ASP A 191 8.60 -1.62 -9.07
CA ASP A 191 8.68 -2.90 -9.76
C ASP A 191 10.06 -3.55 -9.50
N PRO A 192 10.14 -4.86 -9.18
CA PRO A 192 11.40 -5.56 -8.94
C PRO A 192 12.36 -5.54 -10.13
N LEU A 193 11.89 -5.18 -11.34
CA LEU A 193 12.76 -4.91 -12.48
C LEU A 193 13.79 -3.81 -12.15
N TYR A 194 13.43 -2.86 -11.28
CA TYR A 194 14.31 -1.82 -10.78
C TYR A 194 15.02 -2.24 -9.49
N ALA A 195 15.81 -3.32 -9.58
CA ALA A 195 16.41 -3.99 -8.43
C ALA A 195 17.36 -3.12 -7.57
N GLU A 196 18.15 -2.21 -8.16
CA GLU A 196 19.15 -1.43 -7.41
C GLU A 196 18.45 -0.44 -6.47
N PHE A 197 17.53 0.35 -7.02
CA PHE A 197 16.70 1.28 -6.27
C PHE A 197 15.90 0.56 -5.17
N ASN A 198 15.21 -0.54 -5.52
CA ASN A 198 14.41 -1.28 -4.56
C ASN A 198 15.24 -1.87 -3.42
N SER A 199 16.46 -2.35 -3.71
CA SER A 199 17.38 -2.84 -2.69
C SER A 199 17.81 -1.74 -1.73
N THR A 200 18.16 -0.56 -2.24
CA THR A 200 18.56 0.59 -1.43
C THR A 200 17.39 1.12 -0.60
N LEU A 201 16.21 1.26 -1.21
CA LEU A 201 15.00 1.65 -0.52
C LEU A 201 14.71 0.69 0.63
N ASN A 202 14.73 -0.63 0.39
CA ASN A 202 14.48 -1.62 1.43
C ASN A 202 15.46 -1.49 2.62
N LYS A 203 16.76 -1.25 2.37
CA LYS A 203 17.75 -1.02 3.43
C LYS A 203 17.41 0.19 4.32
N ILE A 204 16.81 1.22 3.74
CA ILE A 204 16.33 2.39 4.48
C ILE A 204 15.08 2.02 5.29
N LEU A 205 14.08 1.40 4.64
CA LEU A 205 12.77 1.11 5.22
C LEU A 205 12.80 0.09 6.36
N VAL A 206 13.77 -0.83 6.38
CA VAL A 206 13.95 -1.79 7.49
C VAL A 206 14.17 -1.08 8.84
N ASN A 207 14.70 0.15 8.83
CA ASN A 207 14.93 0.94 10.05
C ASN A 207 13.69 1.71 10.52
N TYR A 208 12.53 1.50 9.89
CA TYR A 208 11.29 2.16 10.28
C TYR A 208 10.84 1.74 11.69
N LEU A 209 10.50 2.74 12.50
CA LEU A 209 9.89 2.56 13.81
C LEU A 209 8.48 3.16 13.76
N PRO A 210 7.43 2.35 13.98
CA PRO A 210 6.06 2.82 13.89
C PRO A 210 5.73 3.84 14.98
N ARG A 211 4.99 4.87 14.59
CA ARG A 211 4.52 5.91 15.51
C ARG A 211 3.16 5.53 16.05
N VAL A 212 3.03 5.56 17.38
CA VAL A 212 1.81 5.16 18.10
C VAL A 212 1.35 6.31 18.98
N LEU A 213 0.09 6.70 18.83
CA LEU A 213 -0.55 7.65 19.73
C LEU A 213 -0.83 6.97 21.07
N THR A 214 -0.29 7.51 22.16
CA THR A 214 -0.37 6.88 23.50
C THR A 214 -1.77 6.92 24.11
N ASP A 215 -2.61 7.84 23.67
CA ASP A 215 -3.98 8.02 24.17
C ASP A 215 -4.94 6.93 23.69
N SER A 216 -4.75 6.46 22.46
CA SER A 216 -5.65 5.55 21.76
C SER A 216 -4.97 4.22 21.37
N ASN A 217 -3.67 4.10 21.59
CA ASN A 217 -2.84 3.00 21.08
C ASN A 217 -3.01 2.78 19.56
N THR A 218 -3.24 3.87 18.84
CA THR A 218 -3.47 3.86 17.39
C THR A 218 -2.19 4.19 16.65
N TYR A 219 -1.90 3.42 15.61
CA TYR A 219 -0.77 3.67 14.72
C TYR A 219 -1.07 4.87 13.83
N VAL A 220 -0.10 5.78 13.71
CA VAL A 220 -0.17 6.94 12.81
C VAL A 220 0.93 6.83 11.78
N SER A 221 0.58 7.11 10.55
CA SER A 221 1.47 7.10 9.40
C SER A 221 1.05 8.18 8.40
N LEU A 222 2.01 8.71 7.65
CA LEU A 222 1.80 9.54 6.46
C LEU A 222 1.21 8.75 5.29
N ILE A 223 1.31 7.43 5.36
CA ILE A 223 0.95 6.50 4.28
C ILE A 223 -0.23 5.67 4.77
N ASP A 224 -1.35 5.81 4.08
CA ASP A 224 -2.56 5.02 4.31
C ASP A 224 -2.91 4.14 3.10
N GLU A 225 -3.93 3.30 3.26
CA GLU A 225 -4.36 2.38 2.22
C GLU A 225 -4.91 3.12 0.99
N ASP A 226 -5.70 4.18 1.20
CA ASP A 226 -6.31 4.96 0.13
C ASP A 226 -5.23 5.56 -0.78
N LEU A 227 -4.20 6.15 -0.17
CA LEU A 227 -3.05 6.72 -0.85
C LEU A 227 -2.35 5.70 -1.74
N LEU A 228 -2.12 4.47 -1.27
CA LEU A 228 -1.46 3.46 -2.10
C LEU A 228 -2.33 2.99 -3.27
N TYR A 229 -3.66 3.03 -3.16
CA TYR A 229 -4.54 2.83 -4.32
C TYR A 229 -4.44 4.00 -5.30
N ASP A 230 -4.43 5.25 -4.81
CA ASP A 230 -4.31 6.45 -5.66
C ASP A 230 -2.98 6.48 -6.44
N VAL A 231 -1.89 6.01 -5.84
CA VAL A 231 -0.56 5.88 -6.48
C VAL A 231 -0.43 4.61 -7.32
N HIS A 232 -1.48 3.78 -7.41
CA HIS A 232 -1.51 2.49 -8.11
C HIS A 232 -0.49 1.45 -7.60
N GLN A 233 -0.02 1.58 -6.35
CA GLN A 233 0.79 0.56 -5.69
C GLN A 233 -0.07 -0.58 -5.13
N LEU A 234 -1.34 -0.29 -4.84
CA LEU A 234 -2.40 -1.26 -4.64
C LEU A 234 -3.42 -1.17 -5.80
N GLY A 235 -4.10 -2.27 -6.07
CA GLY A 235 -5.07 -2.42 -7.14
C GLY A 235 -4.70 -3.52 -8.14
N THR A 236 -5.51 -3.62 -9.20
CA THR A 236 -5.46 -4.68 -10.20
C THR A 236 -4.92 -4.21 -11.55
N LEU A 237 -4.33 -3.02 -11.62
CA LEU A 237 -3.91 -2.38 -12.87
C LEU A 237 -2.73 -3.10 -13.54
N THR A 238 -1.76 -3.56 -12.75
CA THR A 238 -0.58 -4.28 -13.25
C THR A 238 -0.41 -5.62 -12.51
N PRO A 239 0.35 -6.58 -13.07
CA PRO A 239 0.67 -7.82 -12.36
C PRO A 239 1.35 -7.56 -11.01
N TRP A 240 2.15 -6.49 -10.94
CA TRP A 240 2.89 -6.09 -9.76
C TRP A 240 2.01 -5.44 -8.68
N SER A 241 1.15 -4.49 -9.06
CA SER A 241 0.19 -3.88 -8.13
C SER A 241 -0.75 -4.95 -7.55
N LEU A 242 -1.15 -5.94 -8.37
CA LEU A 242 -1.99 -7.04 -7.94
C LEU A 242 -1.30 -7.94 -6.90
N LEU A 243 -0.02 -8.30 -7.10
CA LEU A 243 0.72 -9.07 -6.11
C LEU A 243 0.88 -8.32 -4.80
N THR A 244 1.24 -7.04 -4.86
CA THR A 244 1.35 -6.17 -3.67
C THR A 244 0.01 -6.11 -2.94
N THR A 245 -1.10 -6.02 -3.67
CA THR A 245 -2.46 -6.02 -3.13
C THR A 245 -2.81 -7.33 -2.44
N LEU A 246 -2.51 -8.48 -3.04
CA LEU A 246 -2.79 -9.78 -2.42
C LEU A 246 -1.94 -9.99 -1.16
N ILE A 247 -0.68 -9.57 -1.17
CA ILE A 247 0.19 -9.65 0.01
C ILE A 247 -0.35 -8.73 1.11
N TYR A 248 -0.76 -7.51 0.77
CA TYR A 248 -1.39 -6.60 1.72
C TYR A 248 -2.70 -7.13 2.29
N THR A 249 -3.63 -7.55 1.44
CA THR A 249 -4.90 -8.18 1.83
C THR A 249 -4.64 -9.37 2.74
N ASN A 250 -3.68 -10.23 2.39
CA ASN A 250 -3.38 -11.40 3.22
C ASN A 250 -2.71 -11.03 4.54
N THR A 251 -1.90 -9.98 4.56
CA THR A 251 -1.33 -9.41 5.79
C THR A 251 -2.43 -8.89 6.72
N LYS A 252 -3.31 -8.05 6.15
CA LYS A 252 -4.38 -7.34 6.86
C LYS A 252 -5.41 -8.28 7.46
N TYR A 253 -5.83 -9.29 6.70
CA TYR A 253 -6.98 -10.10 7.11
C TYR A 253 -6.64 -11.51 7.61
N PHE A 254 -5.48 -12.07 7.24
CA PHE A 254 -5.05 -13.40 7.66
C PHE A 254 -3.84 -13.37 8.61
N ASN A 255 -3.42 -12.18 9.07
CA ASN A 255 -2.28 -11.95 9.96
C ASN A 255 -0.94 -12.50 9.44
N LEU A 256 -0.77 -12.59 8.13
CA LEU A 256 0.51 -12.97 7.53
C LEU A 256 1.47 -11.78 7.57
N LYS A 257 2.34 -11.70 8.58
CA LYS A 257 3.20 -10.51 8.79
C LYS A 257 4.68 -10.74 8.49
N THR A 258 5.06 -11.99 8.19
CA THR A 258 6.44 -12.37 7.92
C THR A 258 6.58 -13.03 6.56
N VAL A 259 7.79 -13.00 6.02
CA VAL A 259 8.12 -13.66 4.75
C VAL A 259 7.77 -15.14 4.82
N GLU A 260 8.11 -15.81 5.92
CA GLU A 260 7.84 -17.24 6.13
C GLU A 260 6.35 -17.53 6.11
N SER A 261 5.54 -16.69 6.77
CA SER A 261 4.08 -16.83 6.78
C SER A 261 3.46 -16.67 5.38
N HIS A 262 4.03 -15.79 4.55
CA HIS A 262 3.65 -15.61 3.15
C HIS A 262 4.23 -16.67 2.20
N MET A 263 5.32 -17.33 2.56
CA MET A 263 5.86 -18.45 1.79
C MET A 263 5.13 -19.76 2.10
N ALA A 264 4.43 -19.83 3.25
CA ALA A 264 3.68 -21.02 3.67
C ALA A 264 2.27 -21.12 3.07
N ILE A 265 1.77 -20.07 2.41
CA ILE A 265 0.48 -20.11 1.71
C ILE A 265 0.62 -20.80 0.36
N SER A 266 -0.39 -21.58 -0.01
CA SER A 266 -0.49 -22.27 -1.28
C SER A 266 -1.93 -22.35 -1.77
N PHE A 267 -2.13 -22.66 -3.05
CA PHE A 267 -3.49 -22.88 -3.59
C PHE A 267 -4.24 -24.03 -2.90
N ALA A 268 -3.55 -24.92 -2.18
CA ALA A 268 -4.18 -26.00 -1.42
C ALA A 268 -4.74 -25.54 -0.05
N ASN A 269 -4.08 -24.60 0.63
CA ASN A 269 -4.48 -24.15 1.97
C ASN A 269 -5.16 -22.77 1.98
N PHE A 270 -5.24 -22.12 0.82
CA PHE A 270 -5.84 -20.81 0.65
C PHE A 270 -6.72 -20.75 -0.60
N GLY A 271 -7.98 -20.37 -0.42
CA GLY A 271 -8.87 -20.25 -1.57
C GLY A 271 -10.27 -19.77 -1.26
N LYS A 272 -11.04 -19.60 -2.33
CA LYS A 272 -12.44 -19.17 -2.30
C LYS A 272 -13.36 -20.36 -2.05
N TYR A 273 -14.33 -20.16 -1.17
CA TYR A 273 -15.39 -21.10 -0.85
C TYR A 273 -16.75 -20.43 -1.02
N SER A 274 -17.75 -21.20 -1.42
CA SER A 274 -19.14 -20.74 -1.47
C SER A 274 -20.01 -21.64 -0.61
N GLN A 275 -20.87 -21.05 0.20
CA GLN A 275 -21.82 -21.78 1.04
C GLN A 275 -23.23 -21.21 0.87
N TRP A 276 -24.22 -22.07 0.72
CA TRP A 276 -25.63 -21.68 0.76
C TRP A 276 -26.07 -21.49 2.21
N VAL A 277 -26.39 -20.25 2.60
CA VAL A 277 -26.81 -19.90 3.95
C VAL A 277 -28.27 -19.47 3.94
N ARG A 278 -29.07 -20.01 4.87
CA ARG A 278 -30.44 -19.53 5.13
C ARG A 278 -30.38 -18.43 6.18
N LEU A 279 -30.65 -17.19 5.76
CA LEU A 279 -30.58 -16.01 6.63
C LEU A 279 -31.73 -15.95 7.65
N LEU A 280 -32.89 -16.52 7.31
CA LEU A 280 -34.06 -16.59 8.18
C LEU A 280 -34.76 -17.95 8.00
N THR A 281 -35.40 -18.44 9.05
CA THR A 281 -36.22 -19.68 9.00
C THR A 281 -37.44 -19.53 8.09
N SER A 282 -37.86 -18.30 7.79
CA SER A 282 -39.05 -17.94 7.02
C SER A 282 -38.80 -17.66 5.54
N THR A 283 -37.54 -17.55 5.09
CA THR A 283 -37.23 -17.41 3.66
C THR A 283 -36.90 -18.77 3.03
N PRO A 284 -37.69 -19.25 2.05
CA PRO A 284 -37.47 -20.56 1.43
C PRO A 284 -36.22 -20.61 0.54
N GLN A 285 -35.75 -19.46 0.07
CA GLN A 285 -34.55 -19.34 -0.76
C GLN A 285 -33.35 -18.98 0.12
N GLY A 286 -32.35 -19.88 0.16
CA GLY A 286 -31.05 -19.56 0.74
C GLY A 286 -30.32 -18.53 -0.13
N GLN A 287 -29.34 -17.84 0.44
CA GLN A 287 -28.42 -16.96 -0.30
C GLN A 287 -27.05 -17.64 -0.38
N GLN A 288 -26.42 -17.59 -1.56
CA GLN A 288 -25.03 -18.02 -1.71
C GLN A 288 -24.10 -16.95 -1.13
N MET A 289 -23.34 -17.32 -0.11
CA MET A 289 -22.31 -16.49 0.49
C MET A 289 -20.93 -16.97 0.02
N ASN A 290 -20.06 -16.03 -0.34
CA ASN A 290 -18.69 -16.32 -0.73
C ASN A 290 -17.73 -15.91 0.39
N TYR A 291 -16.72 -16.76 0.60
CA TYR A 291 -15.70 -16.60 1.62
C TYR A 291 -14.32 -16.82 1.02
N LEU A 292 -13.34 -16.07 1.48
CA LEU A 292 -11.93 -16.42 1.33
C LEU A 292 -11.46 -17.08 2.62
N ARG A 293 -10.93 -18.30 2.52
CA ARG A 293 -10.53 -19.08 3.68
C ARG A 293 -9.05 -19.43 3.62
N PHE A 294 -8.38 -19.29 4.76
CA PHE A 294 -7.00 -19.71 4.97
C PHE A 294 -6.92 -20.75 6.09
N TYR A 295 -6.23 -21.86 5.81
CA TYR A 295 -5.95 -22.93 6.77
C TYR A 295 -4.50 -22.81 7.27
N ALA A 296 -4.31 -22.02 8.32
CA ALA A 296 -3.00 -21.82 8.94
C ALA A 296 -2.58 -23.09 9.70
N HIS A 297 -1.43 -23.64 9.34
CA HIS A 297 -0.80 -24.73 10.08
C HIS A 297 0.09 -24.10 11.14
N ASN A 298 -0.29 -24.24 12.41
CA ASN A 298 0.46 -23.67 13.53
C ASN A 298 1.58 -24.65 13.96
N PRO A 299 2.87 -24.31 13.79
CA PRO A 299 3.96 -25.18 14.22
C PRO A 299 4.12 -25.24 15.75
N ASP A 300 3.65 -24.20 16.47
CA ASP A 300 3.75 -24.09 17.93
C ASP A 300 2.65 -24.86 18.69
N LEU A 301 1.56 -25.23 18.02
CA LEU A 301 0.50 -26.07 18.59
C LEU A 301 0.85 -27.56 18.48
N LYS A 302 1.95 -27.98 19.14
CA LYS A 302 2.27 -29.40 19.36
C LYS A 302 1.34 -30.09 20.38
N SER A 303 0.15 -29.54 20.65
CA SER A 303 -0.69 -29.90 21.79
C SER A 303 -2.16 -30.11 21.40
N LEU A 304 -2.52 -31.40 21.30
CA LEU A 304 -3.82 -32.02 21.55
C LEU A 304 -5.04 -31.80 20.62
N ALA A 305 -5.00 -30.87 19.67
CA ALA A 305 -6.01 -30.82 18.60
C ALA A 305 -5.33 -30.49 17.26
N ASN A 306 -5.12 -31.50 16.42
CA ASN A 306 -4.52 -31.38 15.07
C ASN A 306 -5.38 -30.58 14.06
N SER A 307 -6.27 -29.72 14.52
CA SER A 307 -7.12 -28.91 13.63
C SER A 307 -6.38 -27.62 13.23
N PRO A 308 -6.26 -27.33 11.92
CA PRO A 308 -5.66 -26.09 11.45
C PRO A 308 -6.45 -24.88 11.97
N THR A 309 -5.75 -23.78 12.26
CA THR A 309 -6.40 -22.52 12.59
C THR A 309 -7.02 -21.96 11.31
N VAL A 310 -8.33 -21.71 11.33
CA VAL A 310 -9.07 -21.26 10.14
C VAL A 310 -9.36 -19.78 10.25
N TYR A 311 -9.03 -19.02 9.21
CA TYR A 311 -9.42 -17.64 9.06
C TYR A 311 -10.38 -17.50 7.87
N GLU A 312 -11.40 -16.67 8.00
CA GLU A 312 -12.41 -16.43 6.96
C GLU A 312 -12.74 -14.96 6.81
N ILE A 313 -12.90 -14.53 5.56
CA ILE A 313 -13.40 -13.19 5.21
C ILE A 313 -14.58 -13.37 4.25
N THR A 314 -15.67 -12.65 4.52
CA THR A 314 -16.84 -12.59 3.64
C THR A 314 -16.66 -11.60 2.48
N GLU A 315 -17.39 -11.82 1.39
CA GLU A 315 -17.42 -10.89 0.26
C GLU A 315 -17.80 -9.46 0.69
N GLN A 316 -16.95 -8.48 0.37
CA GLN A 316 -17.24 -7.07 0.53
C GLN A 316 -17.97 -6.57 -0.72
N ILE A 317 -19.31 -6.53 -0.65
CA ILE A 317 -20.16 -6.20 -1.81
C ILE A 317 -20.14 -4.69 -2.12
N ASN A 318 -19.96 -3.85 -1.10
CA ASN A 318 -20.05 -2.39 -1.22
C ASN A 318 -18.79 -1.75 -1.84
N ASP A 319 -17.67 -2.47 -1.89
CA ASP A 319 -16.44 -2.04 -2.54
C ASP A 319 -15.80 -3.20 -3.33
N PRO A 320 -16.26 -3.44 -4.57
CA PRO A 320 -15.76 -4.54 -5.39
C PRO A 320 -14.28 -4.43 -5.75
N ILE A 321 -13.73 -3.21 -5.80
CA ILE A 321 -12.33 -2.96 -6.17
C ILE A 321 -11.40 -3.41 -5.04
N ARG A 322 -11.80 -3.17 -3.79
CA ARG A 322 -11.03 -3.56 -2.60
C ARG A 322 -11.42 -4.90 -2.00
N CYS A 323 -12.42 -5.56 -2.57
CA CYS A 323 -12.91 -6.84 -2.10
C CYS A 323 -11.84 -7.95 -2.23
N PRO A 324 -11.37 -8.56 -1.12
CA PRO A 324 -10.36 -9.63 -1.14
C PRO A 324 -10.73 -10.80 -2.05
N ILE A 325 -12.02 -11.14 -2.12
CA ILE A 325 -12.52 -12.24 -2.95
C ILE A 325 -12.39 -11.92 -4.44
N LYS A 326 -12.69 -10.67 -4.84
CA LYS A 326 -12.56 -10.25 -6.24
C LYS A 326 -11.11 -10.16 -6.66
N GLN A 327 -10.24 -9.68 -5.78
CA GLN A 327 -8.78 -9.64 -5.99
C GLN A 327 -8.22 -11.06 -6.18
N TYR A 328 -8.63 -12.01 -5.33
CA TYR A 328 -8.29 -13.43 -5.45
C TYR A 328 -8.80 -14.03 -6.76
N ASP A 329 -10.09 -13.84 -7.09
CA ASP A 329 -10.68 -14.36 -8.33
C ASP A 329 -9.93 -13.83 -9.57
N PHE A 330 -9.62 -12.53 -9.58
CA PHE A 330 -8.86 -11.91 -10.65
C PHE A 330 -7.45 -12.49 -10.75
N TYR A 331 -6.74 -12.63 -9.62
CA TYR A 331 -5.43 -13.26 -9.57
C TYR A 331 -5.42 -14.68 -10.15
N VAL A 332 -6.32 -15.54 -9.68
CA VAL A 332 -6.43 -16.93 -10.16
C VAL A 332 -6.72 -16.97 -11.65
N SER A 333 -7.56 -16.05 -12.17
CA SER A 333 -7.87 -15.97 -13.60
C SER A 333 -6.64 -15.66 -14.48
N LYS A 334 -5.63 -15.01 -13.90
CA LYS A 334 -4.36 -14.64 -14.54
C LYS A 334 -3.22 -15.65 -14.31
N CYS A 335 -3.45 -16.65 -13.48
CA CYS A 335 -2.50 -17.72 -13.18
C CYS A 335 -2.69 -18.93 -14.12
N PRO A 336 -1.60 -19.65 -14.47
CA PRO A 336 -1.68 -20.90 -15.21
C PRO A 336 -2.53 -21.94 -14.46
N GLU A 337 -3.24 -22.81 -15.18
CA GLU A 337 -4.11 -23.80 -14.53
C GLU A 337 -3.31 -24.88 -13.76
N GLN A 338 -2.07 -25.15 -14.18
CA GLN A 338 -1.21 -26.20 -13.64
C GLN A 338 -0.82 -25.97 -12.18
N VAL A 339 -0.80 -24.72 -11.72
CA VAL A 339 -0.49 -24.39 -10.33
C VAL A 339 -1.71 -24.45 -9.42
N ARG A 340 -2.93 -24.43 -10.00
CA ARG A 340 -4.19 -24.45 -9.24
C ARG A 340 -4.33 -25.82 -8.56
N GLY A 341 -4.22 -25.84 -7.23
CA GLY A 341 -4.29 -27.06 -6.41
C GLY A 341 -2.92 -27.62 -5.99
N THR A 342 -1.82 -26.97 -6.36
CA THR A 342 -0.50 -27.28 -5.78
C THR A 342 -0.44 -26.84 -4.31
N ALA A 343 0.28 -27.61 -3.51
CA ALA A 343 0.45 -27.34 -2.07
C ALA A 343 1.66 -26.47 -1.74
N ASP A 344 2.45 -26.09 -2.75
CA ASP A 344 3.81 -25.56 -2.55
C ASP A 344 3.95 -24.07 -2.88
N VAL A 345 3.00 -23.47 -3.60
CA VAL A 345 3.10 -22.08 -4.06
C VAL A 345 1.74 -21.38 -4.10
N PHE A 346 1.73 -20.08 -3.77
CA PHE A 346 0.60 -19.18 -4.00
C PHE A 346 1.01 -17.96 -4.82
N TYR A 347 2.04 -17.22 -4.39
CA TYR A 347 2.53 -16.05 -5.12
C TYR A 347 3.44 -16.46 -6.27
N LEU A 348 3.04 -16.12 -7.49
CA LEU A 348 3.73 -16.45 -8.72
C LEU A 348 4.47 -15.25 -9.29
N ARG A 349 5.59 -15.51 -9.97
CA ARG A 349 6.40 -14.48 -10.63
C ARG A 349 5.67 -13.90 -11.85
N PRO A 350 5.55 -12.57 -11.98
CA PRO A 350 5.04 -11.92 -13.18
C PRO A 350 5.84 -12.28 -14.43
N ILE A 351 5.14 -12.41 -15.56
CA ILE A 351 5.79 -12.57 -16.86
C ILE A 351 6.26 -11.20 -17.33
N THR A 352 7.53 -11.08 -17.73
CA THR A 352 8.12 -9.85 -18.27
C THR A 352 8.11 -9.88 -19.79
N GLY A 353 7.75 -8.77 -20.45
CA GLY A 353 7.73 -8.62 -21.91
C GLY A 353 6.36 -8.25 -22.49
N GLN A 354 6.31 -7.88 -23.78
CA GLN A 354 5.05 -7.64 -24.50
C GLN A 354 4.36 -8.97 -24.77
N ILE A 355 3.51 -9.39 -23.86
CA ILE A 355 2.42 -10.30 -24.20
C ILE A 355 1.11 -9.53 -24.01
N LEU A 356 0.90 -8.55 -24.90
CA LEU A 356 -0.35 -7.78 -24.98
C LEU A 356 -1.58 -8.66 -25.29
N GLU A 357 -1.40 -9.96 -25.56
CA GLU A 357 -2.46 -10.87 -25.97
C GLU A 357 -2.61 -12.13 -25.09
N SER A 358 -1.75 -12.33 -24.07
CA SER A 358 -1.89 -13.48 -23.18
C SER A 358 -2.90 -13.17 -22.09
N SER A 359 -3.86 -14.08 -21.89
CA SER A 359 -4.76 -14.04 -20.74
C SER A 359 -4.00 -14.15 -19.41
N LEU A 360 -2.79 -14.73 -19.41
CA LEU A 360 -1.96 -14.98 -18.25
C LEU A 360 -1.01 -13.82 -17.97
N TRP A 361 -0.93 -13.42 -16.70
CA TRP A 361 0.02 -12.42 -16.20
C TRP A 361 1.19 -13.04 -15.43
N PHE A 362 1.02 -14.29 -14.97
CA PHE A 362 1.97 -14.96 -14.09
C PHE A 362 2.50 -16.25 -14.71
N SER A 363 3.75 -16.56 -14.41
CA SER A 363 4.39 -17.83 -14.73
C SER A 363 4.03 -18.91 -13.70
N ASN A 364 4.56 -20.12 -13.86
CA ASN A 364 4.50 -21.19 -12.86
C ASN A 364 5.62 -21.09 -11.80
N GLU A 365 6.52 -20.11 -11.91
CA GLU A 365 7.63 -19.93 -10.98
C GLU A 365 7.17 -19.18 -9.72
N PRO A 366 7.63 -19.57 -8.53
CA PRO A 366 7.30 -18.86 -7.28
C PRO A 366 7.92 -17.46 -7.24
N LEU A 367 7.22 -16.52 -6.60
CA LEU A 367 7.77 -15.22 -6.27
C LEU A 367 8.89 -15.38 -5.22
N SER A 368 10.00 -14.68 -5.39
CA SER A 368 11.13 -14.81 -4.47
C SER A 368 10.83 -14.24 -3.08
N ALA A 369 11.38 -14.88 -2.04
CA ALA A 369 11.27 -14.43 -0.66
C ALA A 369 11.80 -12.99 -0.45
N THR A 370 12.86 -12.60 -1.17
CA THR A 370 13.41 -11.24 -1.13
C THR A 370 12.40 -10.19 -1.61
N ILE A 371 11.64 -10.52 -2.65
CA ILE A 371 10.62 -9.60 -3.18
C ILE A 371 9.47 -9.46 -2.17
N ILE A 372 9.06 -10.55 -1.52
CA ILE A 372 8.05 -10.51 -0.45
C ILE A 372 8.54 -9.66 0.73
N ASP A 373 9.81 -9.80 1.14
CA ASP A 373 10.41 -8.94 2.17
C ASP A 373 10.30 -7.44 1.80
N TYR A 374 10.63 -7.09 0.55
CA TYR A 374 10.57 -5.71 0.07
C TYR A 374 9.14 -5.15 0.08
N ILE A 375 8.14 -5.98 -0.25
CA ILE A 375 6.73 -5.60 -0.14
C ILE A 375 6.36 -5.42 1.33
N LEU A 376 6.66 -6.38 2.20
CA LEU A 376 6.31 -6.32 3.61
C LEU A 376 6.93 -5.11 4.31
N ASN A 377 8.19 -4.77 4.02
CA ASN A 377 8.83 -3.59 4.59
C ASN A 377 8.17 -2.27 4.15
N ARG A 378 7.58 -2.23 2.95
CA ARG A 378 6.73 -1.10 2.52
C ARG A 378 5.34 -1.11 3.15
N LEU A 379 4.76 -2.28 3.38
CA LEU A 379 3.43 -2.40 4.00
C LEU A 379 3.43 -2.13 5.51
N LYS A 380 4.59 -2.21 6.20
CA LYS A 380 4.74 -1.82 7.61
C LYS A 380 4.33 -0.38 7.91
N PHE A 381 4.29 0.48 6.90
CA PHE A 381 3.85 1.87 7.04
C PHE A 381 2.32 2.00 7.11
N LEU A 382 1.55 0.95 6.83
CA LEU A 382 0.10 1.00 6.91
C LEU A 382 -0.36 0.66 8.34
N PRO A 383 -1.22 1.48 8.99
CA PRO A 383 -1.74 1.18 10.33
C PRO A 383 -2.40 -0.21 10.45
N ASP A 384 -3.05 -0.66 9.38
CA ASP A 384 -3.71 -1.98 9.32
C ASP A 384 -2.74 -3.15 9.40
N PHE A 385 -1.46 -2.95 9.08
CA PHE A 385 -0.41 -3.97 9.25
C PHE A 385 -0.32 -4.45 10.71
N TYR A 386 -0.60 -3.58 11.68
CA TYR A 386 -0.47 -3.89 13.10
C TYR A 386 -1.76 -4.39 13.75
N LYS A 387 -2.90 -4.26 13.06
CA LYS A 387 -4.18 -4.82 13.53
C LYS A 387 -4.12 -6.35 13.55
N GLN A 388 -4.93 -6.98 14.39
CA GLN A 388 -5.05 -8.44 14.47
C GLN A 388 -6.48 -8.84 14.12
N THR A 389 -6.64 -9.75 13.16
CA THR A 389 -7.92 -10.41 12.90
C THR A 389 -8.05 -11.68 13.74
N LYS A 390 -9.26 -11.93 14.24
CA LYS A 390 -9.53 -13.14 15.01
C LYS A 390 -9.78 -14.32 14.06
N PRO A 391 -9.26 -15.53 14.36
CA PRO A 391 -9.63 -16.73 13.63
C PRO A 391 -11.11 -17.08 13.88
N VAL A 392 -11.67 -17.92 13.01
CA VAL A 392 -13.01 -18.45 13.19
C VAL A 392 -13.04 -19.37 14.41
N GLU A 393 -13.99 -19.12 15.32
CA GLU A 393 -14.21 -19.99 16.48
C GLU A 393 -14.77 -21.33 16.00
N THR A 394 -13.94 -22.38 16.01
CA THR A 394 -14.42 -23.74 15.79
C THR A 394 -15.16 -24.20 17.05
N ASN A 395 -16.48 -24.05 17.07
CA ASN A 395 -17.32 -24.67 18.10
C ASN A 395 -17.24 -26.20 17.97
N SER A 396 -16.29 -26.82 18.68
CA SER A 396 -16.26 -28.26 18.89
C SER A 396 -17.31 -28.68 19.91
N SER A 397 -18.60 -28.40 19.64
CA SER A 397 -19.73 -28.93 20.43
C SER A 397 -21.09 -28.61 19.81
N SER A 398 -21.52 -29.39 18.82
CA SER A 398 -22.96 -29.64 18.56
C SER A 398 -23.25 -30.88 17.69
N ALA A 399 -22.33 -31.86 17.64
CA ALA A 399 -22.68 -33.22 17.22
C ALA A 399 -23.12 -34.02 18.46
N GLY A 400 -24.32 -33.72 18.97
CA GLY A 400 -24.90 -34.37 20.13
C GLY A 400 -26.39 -34.57 19.94
N ASN A 401 -26.74 -35.72 19.39
CA ASN A 401 -28.00 -36.45 19.57
C ASN A 401 -29.32 -35.68 19.44
N ASN A 402 -30.00 -35.88 18.30
CA ASN A 402 -31.45 -36.11 18.29
C ASN A 402 -31.84 -36.86 17.02
N ALA A 403 -31.53 -38.16 16.99
CA ALA A 403 -32.24 -39.13 16.16
C ALA A 403 -33.25 -39.85 17.06
N THR A 404 -34.38 -39.21 17.32
CA THR A 404 -35.55 -39.88 17.90
C THR A 404 -36.34 -40.45 16.74
N THR A 405 -36.01 -41.68 16.35
CA THR A 405 -36.78 -42.47 15.39
C THR A 405 -38.13 -42.83 16.01
N SER A 406 -39.19 -42.12 15.64
CA SER A 406 -40.57 -42.55 15.83
C SER A 406 -40.94 -43.58 14.76
N GLN A 407 -40.65 -44.86 15.04
CA GLN A 407 -41.26 -45.95 14.27
C GLN A 407 -42.66 -46.22 14.81
N SER A 408 -43.66 -45.87 14.00
CA SER A 408 -45.01 -46.40 14.10
C SER A 408 -45.01 -47.85 13.59
N THR A 409 -45.23 -48.81 14.48
CA THR A 409 -45.57 -50.18 14.08
C THR A 409 -47.08 -50.36 14.19
N ALA A 410 -47.76 -50.15 13.06
CA ALA A 410 -49.09 -50.69 12.80
C ALA A 410 -48.94 -51.87 11.85
N ALA A 411 -49.19 -53.08 12.33
CA ALA A 411 -49.49 -54.24 11.49
C ALA A 411 -50.20 -55.31 12.33
N SER A 412 -51.52 -55.33 12.23
CA SER A 412 -52.35 -56.52 12.48
C SER A 412 -52.79 -57.08 11.12
N THR A 413 -53.23 -58.35 11.13
CA THR A 413 -53.80 -59.17 10.03
C THR A 413 -52.74 -59.95 9.21
N SER A 414 -52.76 -61.28 9.02
CA SER A 414 -53.53 -62.45 9.49
C SER A 414 -53.06 -63.72 8.72
N ILE A 415 -53.47 -64.92 9.19
CA ILE A 415 -53.53 -66.22 8.47
C ILE A 415 -52.15 -66.93 8.37
N SER A 416 -51.90 -68.12 8.92
CA SER A 416 -52.66 -69.39 8.89
C SER A 416 -52.36 -70.23 10.14
#